data_AF-A0A973C8R9-F1
#
_entry.id   AF-A0A973C8R9-F1
#
_cell.length_a   1.000
_cell.length_b   1.000
_cell.length_c   1.000
_cell.angle_alpha   90.00
_cell.angle_beta   90.00
_cell.angle_gamma   90.00
#
_symmetry.space_group_name_H-M   'P 1'
#
loop_
_entity.id
_entity.type
_entity.pdbx_description
1 polymer ?
#
loop_
_entity_poly.entity_id
_entity_poly.type
_entity_poly.pdbx_seq_one_letter_code
_entity_poly.pdbx_strand_id
1 'polypeptide(L)'
;MNLKNQVIRGIGILLVAWTGIVAAEQNGVDGLGKGEIAISDSTFSCIRDMTKVRGFYVDNLNGNIDATLAVANSATGGKYPEGSVVQLVPGEVMVKHGRGFSPATMDWEFFELDVSDTGSEIRKRGFVDVINRFGNNCFGCHIQAKPEWDLICETGHGCETIPITAEVIDLIQRTDPRCDDNDDLSTGEYFELLKLKIKVSIGTSIGTVKGWL
;
A
#
# COMPACT_ATOMS: atom_id res chain seq x y z
N MET A 1 -81.64 36.88 -12.95
CA MET A 1 -82.24 35.58 -12.66
C MET A 1 -81.19 34.73 -11.94
N ASN A 2 -81.47 34.32 -10.70
CA ASN A 2 -80.60 33.61 -9.75
C ASN A 2 -80.29 32.15 -10.14
N LEU A 3 -79.12 31.61 -9.72
CA LEU A 3 -78.95 30.38 -8.89
C LEU A 3 -77.44 30.01 -8.81
N LYS A 4 -76.74 30.15 -7.68
CA LYS A 4 -76.64 29.26 -6.49
C LYS A 4 -76.09 27.84 -6.74
N ASN A 5 -74.91 27.58 -6.15
CA ASN A 5 -74.37 26.38 -5.50
C ASN A 5 -74.96 24.98 -5.84
N GLN A 6 -74.08 24.04 -6.16
CA GLN A 6 -74.18 22.60 -5.81
C GLN A 6 -72.73 22.07 -5.60
N VAL A 7 -72.28 21.78 -4.38
CA VAL A 7 -72.43 20.53 -3.59
C VAL A 7 -71.32 19.50 -3.84
N ILE A 8 -70.71 19.15 -2.70
CA ILE A 8 -69.71 18.14 -2.33
C ILE A 8 -70.11 16.71 -2.78
N ARG A 9 -69.14 15.87 -3.17
CA ARG A 9 -68.87 14.49 -2.66
C ARG A 9 -68.23 13.57 -3.72
N GLY A 10 -67.12 12.92 -3.33
CA GLY A 10 -67.02 11.46 -3.48
C GLY A 10 -65.91 10.87 -4.34
N ILE A 11 -64.91 10.32 -3.65
CA ILE A 11 -64.24 9.01 -3.88
C ILE A 11 -63.28 8.90 -5.08
N GLY A 12 -62.04 8.51 -4.75
CA GLY A 12 -60.90 8.48 -5.65
C GLY A 12 -60.74 7.21 -6.48
N ILE A 13 -59.77 7.27 -7.38
CA ILE A 13 -59.07 6.14 -7.98
C ILE A 13 -57.59 6.57 -8.12
N LEU A 14 -56.74 5.77 -7.50
CA LEU A 14 -55.28 5.79 -7.59
C LEU A 14 -54.90 5.13 -8.92
N LEU A 15 -54.17 5.81 -9.81
CA LEU A 15 -53.47 5.17 -10.92
C LEU A 15 -52.08 5.79 -11.09
N VAL A 16 -51.09 4.97 -10.72
CA VAL A 16 -49.66 5.16 -10.97
C VAL A 16 -49.38 4.95 -12.46
N ALA A 17 -48.67 5.87 -13.09
CA ALA A 17 -47.97 5.60 -14.34
C ALA A 17 -46.62 6.36 -14.35
N TRP A 18 -45.59 5.53 -14.30
CA TRP A 18 -44.15 5.79 -14.25
C TRP A 18 -43.62 5.98 -15.67
N THR A 19 -42.67 6.89 -15.89
CA THR A 19 -41.53 6.86 -16.86
C THR A 19 -41.01 8.29 -17.05
N GLY A 20 -39.73 8.62 -16.95
CA GLY A 20 -38.53 7.93 -16.51
C GLY A 20 -37.46 9.01 -16.35
N ILE A 21 -36.89 9.15 -15.14
CA ILE A 21 -35.64 9.88 -14.96
C ILE A 21 -34.55 8.85 -15.19
N VAL A 22 -33.73 9.07 -16.21
CA VAL A 22 -32.48 8.36 -16.39
C VAL A 22 -31.57 8.83 -15.26
N ALA A 23 -31.54 8.06 -14.16
CA ALA A 23 -30.50 8.23 -13.16
C ALA A 23 -29.21 7.75 -13.81
N ALA A 24 -28.30 8.69 -14.09
CA ALA A 24 -26.93 8.35 -14.40
C ALA A 24 -26.37 7.57 -13.20
N GLU A 25 -25.97 6.33 -13.45
CA GLU A 25 -25.27 5.47 -12.49
C GLU A 25 -23.90 6.10 -12.23
N GLN A 26 -23.86 6.97 -11.23
CA GLN A 26 -22.62 7.38 -10.59
C GLN A 26 -22.14 6.15 -9.83
N ASN A 27 -21.21 5.40 -10.42
CA ASN A 27 -20.44 4.39 -9.68
C ASN A 27 -19.73 5.10 -8.53
N GLY A 28 -20.36 5.05 -7.37
CA GLY A 28 -19.88 5.64 -6.14
C GLY A 28 -18.57 4.99 -5.73
N VAL A 29 -17.58 5.82 -5.46
CA VAL A 29 -16.50 5.49 -4.54
C VAL A 29 -17.17 5.37 -3.17
N ASP A 30 -17.52 4.14 -2.79
CA ASP A 30 -18.03 3.83 -1.46
C ASP A 30 -16.98 4.23 -0.41
N GLY A 31 -17.45 4.94 0.61
CA GLY A 31 -16.65 5.78 1.50
C GLY A 31 -15.55 5.04 2.27
N LEU A 32 -14.33 5.55 2.11
CA LEU A 32 -13.18 5.23 2.96
C LEU A 32 -13.52 5.42 4.44
N GLY A 33 -13.13 4.47 5.28
CA GLY A 33 -13.24 4.57 6.74
C GLY A 33 -12.45 5.78 7.28
N LYS A 34 -12.71 6.18 8.53
CA LYS A 34 -12.00 7.31 9.15
C LYS A 34 -10.49 7.04 9.18
N GLY A 35 -9.71 7.91 8.53
CA GLY A 35 -8.25 7.81 8.46
C GLY A 35 -7.74 6.83 7.39
N GLU A 36 -8.63 6.25 6.59
CA GLU A 36 -8.21 5.40 5.48
C GLU A 36 -7.73 6.24 4.29
N ILE A 37 -6.62 5.83 3.68
CA ILE A 37 -6.07 6.41 2.47
C ILE A 37 -6.42 5.47 1.33
N ALA A 38 -6.98 6.00 0.24
CA ALA A 38 -7.25 5.22 -0.95
C ALA A 38 -5.93 4.75 -1.58
N ILE A 39 -5.78 3.43 -1.71
CA ILE A 39 -4.59 2.79 -2.28
C ILE A 39 -5.07 1.76 -3.29
N SER A 40 -4.45 1.78 -4.47
CA SER A 40 -4.69 0.85 -5.57
C SER A 40 -3.37 0.48 -6.23
N ASP A 41 -3.41 -0.42 -7.20
CA ASP A 41 -2.23 -0.86 -7.98
C ASP A 41 -1.44 0.31 -8.58
N SER A 42 -2.14 1.35 -9.05
CA SER A 42 -1.54 2.54 -9.64
C SER A 42 -0.91 3.50 -8.61
N THR A 43 -1.10 3.28 -7.31
CA THR A 43 -0.48 4.07 -6.25
C THR A 43 1.03 3.86 -6.21
N PHE A 44 1.52 2.69 -6.62
CA PHE A 44 2.93 2.32 -6.51
C PHE A 44 3.60 2.30 -7.89
N SER A 45 4.51 3.25 -8.13
CA SER A 45 5.33 3.35 -9.35
C SER A 45 6.80 2.96 -9.08
N CYS A 46 7.70 3.37 -9.97
CA CYS A 46 9.14 3.23 -9.81
C CYS A 46 9.61 3.68 -8.41
N ILE A 47 10.33 2.81 -7.70
CA ILE A 47 10.83 3.12 -6.36
C ILE A 47 11.78 4.34 -6.35
N ARG A 48 12.47 4.59 -7.48
CA ARG A 48 13.43 5.68 -7.64
C ARG A 48 12.78 7.05 -7.88
N ASP A 49 11.46 7.11 -8.08
CA ASP A 49 10.72 8.38 -8.12
C ASP A 49 10.56 8.99 -6.72
N MET A 50 10.69 8.17 -5.67
CA MET A 50 10.63 8.58 -4.28
C MET A 50 11.98 9.13 -3.78
N THR A 51 12.01 9.66 -2.56
CA THR A 51 13.25 10.20 -1.99
C THR A 51 14.07 9.11 -1.29
N LYS A 52 15.30 8.84 -1.77
CA LYS A 52 16.23 7.90 -1.12
C LYS A 52 16.66 8.45 0.26
N VAL A 53 16.48 7.64 1.29
CA VAL A 53 16.96 7.86 2.65
C VAL A 53 17.87 6.68 3.02
N ARG A 54 19.18 6.91 2.91
CA ARG A 54 20.21 5.88 3.15
C ARG A 54 19.97 4.64 2.28
N GLY A 55 19.46 3.55 2.86
CA GLY A 55 19.22 2.27 2.20
C GLY A 55 17.79 2.02 1.73
N PHE A 56 16.83 2.92 2.00
CA PHE A 56 15.43 2.78 1.62
C PHE A 56 14.91 4.07 0.96
N TYR A 57 13.67 4.05 0.49
CA TYR A 57 13.00 5.18 -0.15
C TYR A 57 11.75 5.57 0.61
N VAL A 58 11.44 6.88 0.60
CA VAL A 58 10.23 7.43 1.22
C VAL A 58 9.51 8.41 0.31
N ASP A 59 8.19 8.45 0.45
CA ASP A 59 7.31 9.47 -0.11
C ASP A 59 6.16 9.78 0.86
N ASN A 60 5.21 10.63 0.47
CA ASN A 60 3.98 10.87 1.22
C ASN A 60 2.78 11.07 0.29
N LEU A 61 1.78 10.19 0.36
CA LEU A 61 0.56 10.23 -0.47
C LEU A 61 -0.32 11.48 -0.24
N ASN A 62 -0.15 12.15 0.89
CA ASN A 62 -0.83 13.42 1.19
C ASN A 62 0.03 14.64 0.81
N GLY A 63 1.18 14.44 0.18
CA GLY A 63 2.12 15.49 -0.26
C GLY A 63 3.01 16.07 0.84
N ASN A 64 2.94 15.56 2.08
CA ASN A 64 3.74 16.06 3.20
C ASN A 64 5.12 15.36 3.32
N ILE A 65 5.89 15.40 2.22
CA ILE A 65 7.19 14.73 2.15
C ILE A 65 8.19 15.26 3.18
N ASP A 66 8.18 16.57 3.46
CA ASP A 66 9.10 17.19 4.42
C ASP A 66 8.96 16.61 5.83
N ALA A 67 7.73 16.35 6.29
CA ALA A 67 7.50 15.74 7.59
C ALA A 67 7.91 14.26 7.63
N THR A 68 7.69 13.53 6.53
CA THR A 68 8.17 12.14 6.39
C THR A 68 9.71 12.10 6.45
N LEU A 69 10.39 12.99 5.72
CA LEU A 69 11.85 13.09 5.73
C LEU A 69 12.42 13.53 7.08
N ALA A 70 11.74 14.43 7.78
CA ALA A 70 12.17 14.86 9.11
C ALA A 70 12.23 13.68 10.10
N VAL A 71 11.24 12.78 10.05
CA VAL A 71 11.21 11.58 10.89
C VAL A 71 12.23 10.55 10.39
N ALA A 72 12.29 10.30 9.07
CA ALA A 72 13.20 9.32 8.49
C ALA A 72 14.68 9.66 8.70
N ASN A 73 15.02 10.93 8.90
CA ASN A 73 16.39 11.39 9.20
C ASN A 73 16.63 11.68 10.68
N SER A 74 15.66 11.44 11.56
CA SER A 74 15.79 11.70 13.00
C SER A 74 16.78 10.73 13.65
N ALA A 75 17.77 11.26 14.37
CA ALA A 75 18.72 10.47 15.14
C ALA A 75 18.10 9.80 16.38
N THR A 76 16.91 10.24 16.79
CA THR A 76 16.20 9.74 17.98
C THR A 76 14.84 9.14 17.64
N GLY A 77 14.58 8.91 16.35
CA GLY A 77 13.30 8.41 15.87
C GLY A 77 12.17 9.45 15.94
N GLY A 78 10.95 8.97 15.79
CA GLY A 78 9.74 9.79 15.71
C GLY A 78 8.60 9.01 15.06
N LYS A 79 7.39 9.59 15.12
CA LYS A 79 6.21 9.01 14.47
C LYS A 79 6.08 9.56 13.06
N TYR A 80 6.02 8.67 12.08
CA TYR A 80 5.80 9.05 10.70
C TYR A 80 4.41 9.69 10.54
N PRO A 81 4.30 10.78 9.77
CA PRO A 81 3.01 11.42 9.51
C PRO A 81 2.12 10.53 8.63
N GLU A 82 0.81 10.74 8.73
CA GLU A 82 -0.16 10.16 7.79
C GLU A 82 0.25 10.44 6.33
N GLY A 83 0.03 9.44 5.48
CA GLY A 83 0.43 9.45 4.08
C GLY A 83 1.83 8.92 3.83
N SER A 84 2.68 8.75 4.85
CA SER A 84 4.05 8.27 4.65
C SER A 84 4.08 6.92 3.92
N VAL A 85 4.89 6.84 2.87
CA VAL A 85 5.21 5.62 2.14
C VAL A 85 6.66 5.27 2.45
N VAL A 86 6.93 4.02 2.81
CA VAL A 86 8.29 3.53 3.06
C VAL A 86 8.51 2.25 2.27
N GLN A 87 9.58 2.24 1.48
CA GLN A 87 9.91 1.11 0.62
C GLN A 87 11.39 0.76 0.68
N LEU A 88 11.70 -0.47 1.05
CA LEU A 88 13.08 -0.99 1.03
C LEU A 88 13.38 -1.74 -0.27
N VAL A 89 12.42 -2.51 -0.79
CA VAL A 89 12.58 -3.33 -1.99
C VAL A 89 11.38 -3.13 -2.92
N PRO A 90 11.52 -3.29 -4.26
CA PRO A 90 10.43 -3.02 -5.21
C PRO A 90 9.10 -3.75 -4.91
N GLY A 91 9.17 -4.96 -4.35
CA GLY A 91 8.01 -5.82 -4.12
C GLY A 91 7.33 -5.70 -2.76
N GLU A 92 7.78 -4.83 -1.85
CA GLU A 92 7.19 -4.68 -0.51
C GLU A 92 7.15 -3.21 -0.11
N VAL A 93 6.00 -2.70 0.33
CA VAL A 93 5.82 -1.29 0.72
C VAL A 93 4.97 -1.16 1.98
N MET A 94 5.21 -0.13 2.77
CA MET A 94 4.42 0.24 3.94
C MET A 94 3.78 1.61 3.72
N VAL A 95 2.50 1.76 4.08
CA VAL A 95 1.79 3.05 4.03
C VAL A 95 1.20 3.39 5.39
N LYS A 96 1.44 4.61 5.85
CA LYS A 96 0.93 5.16 7.12
C LYS A 96 -0.45 5.77 6.89
N HIS A 97 -1.48 5.13 7.43
CA HIS A 97 -2.83 5.68 7.44
C HIS A 97 -3.01 6.74 8.53
N GLY A 98 -4.21 7.32 8.56
CA GLY A 98 -4.62 8.27 9.56
C GLY A 98 -4.72 7.66 10.95
N ARG A 99 -4.56 8.52 11.95
CA ARG A 99 -4.44 8.11 13.35
C ARG A 99 -5.63 7.26 13.80
N GLY A 100 -5.32 6.07 14.33
CA GLY A 100 -6.30 5.14 14.89
C GLY A 100 -6.97 4.22 13.87
N PHE A 101 -6.50 4.25 12.61
CA PHE A 101 -6.94 3.33 11.56
C PHE A 101 -6.57 1.88 11.88
N SER A 102 -5.36 1.65 12.41
CA SER A 102 -4.94 0.33 12.89
C SER A 102 -4.06 0.48 14.15
N PRO A 103 -4.66 0.45 15.34
CA PRO A 103 -3.91 0.57 16.59
C PRO A 103 -2.84 -0.50 16.77
N ALA A 104 -3.08 -1.71 16.25
CA ALA A 104 -2.16 -2.84 16.37
C ALA A 104 -0.85 -2.62 15.60
N THR A 105 -0.91 -1.92 14.47
CA THR A 105 0.24 -1.67 13.59
C THR A 105 0.68 -0.21 13.61
N MET A 106 0.28 0.56 14.62
CA MET A 106 0.55 2.00 14.69
C MET A 106 0.12 2.73 13.41
N ASP A 107 -1.00 2.31 12.81
CA ASP A 107 -1.59 2.82 11.57
C ASP A 107 -0.80 2.49 10.28
N TRP A 108 0.22 1.63 10.35
CA TRP A 108 0.89 1.10 9.16
C TRP A 108 0.10 -0.04 8.52
N GLU A 109 -0.12 0.04 7.22
CA GLU A 109 -0.52 -1.08 6.38
C GLU A 109 0.69 -1.59 5.57
N PHE A 110 0.78 -2.92 5.42
CA PHE A 110 1.84 -3.62 4.69
C PHE A 110 1.30 -4.15 3.37
N PHE A 111 2.09 -4.03 2.31
CA PHE A 111 1.74 -4.45 0.96
C PHE A 111 2.82 -5.36 0.39
N GLU A 112 2.40 -6.45 -0.24
CA GLU A 112 3.21 -7.25 -1.14
C GLU A 112 2.77 -6.98 -2.57
N LEU A 113 3.74 -6.60 -3.40
CA LEU A 113 3.54 -6.23 -4.80
C LEU A 113 4.17 -7.28 -5.72
N ASP A 114 3.44 -7.60 -6.78
CA ASP A 114 4.02 -8.11 -8.02
C ASP A 114 4.38 -6.90 -8.90
N VAL A 115 5.64 -6.82 -9.37
CA VAL A 115 6.15 -5.67 -10.12
C VAL A 115 6.66 -6.11 -11.49
N SER A 116 6.32 -5.34 -12.52
CA SER A 116 6.74 -5.53 -13.91
C SER A 116 7.07 -4.19 -14.56
N ASP A 117 7.50 -4.22 -15.81
CA ASP A 117 7.67 -3.03 -16.65
C ASP A 117 6.36 -2.27 -16.91
N THR A 118 5.22 -2.94 -16.80
CA THR A 118 3.89 -2.33 -16.97
C THR A 118 3.33 -1.69 -15.70
N GLY A 119 3.98 -1.87 -14.54
CA GLY A 119 3.54 -1.29 -13.27
C GLY A 119 3.57 -2.25 -12.09
N SER A 120 2.63 -2.09 -11.17
CA SER A 120 2.51 -2.88 -9.94
C SER A 120 1.14 -3.52 -9.85
N GLU A 121 1.05 -4.68 -9.20
CA GLU A 121 -0.20 -5.33 -8.78
C GLU A 121 -0.11 -5.63 -7.29
N ILE A 122 -1.12 -5.23 -6.51
CA ILE A 122 -1.20 -5.55 -5.09
C ILE A 122 -1.62 -7.00 -4.94
N ARG A 123 -0.63 -7.86 -4.70
CA ARG A 123 -0.85 -9.29 -4.45
C ARG A 123 -1.50 -9.52 -3.09
N LYS A 124 -1.04 -8.80 -2.07
CA LYS A 124 -1.58 -8.84 -0.70
C LYS A 124 -1.43 -7.48 -0.04
N ARG A 125 -2.36 -7.14 0.84
CA ARG A 125 -2.27 -6.00 1.74
C ARG A 125 -2.93 -6.29 3.09
N GLY A 126 -2.60 -5.52 4.11
CA GLY A 126 -3.22 -5.60 5.42
C GLY A 126 -2.29 -5.25 6.58
N PHE A 127 -2.62 -5.75 7.77
CA PHE A 127 -2.02 -5.31 9.03
C PHE A 127 -1.23 -6.44 9.70
N VAL A 128 -1.75 -7.00 10.79
CA VAL A 128 -1.05 -8.00 11.62
C VAL A 128 -0.89 -9.36 10.94
N ASP A 129 -1.68 -9.67 9.91
CA ASP A 129 -1.76 -11.01 9.30
C ASP A 129 -1.09 -11.11 7.91
N VAL A 130 -0.41 -10.06 7.44
CA VAL A 130 0.22 -10.08 6.11
C VAL A 130 1.51 -10.89 6.13
N ILE A 131 1.57 -11.92 5.28
CA ILE A 131 2.70 -12.82 5.12
C ILE A 131 3.29 -12.63 3.72
N ASN A 132 4.60 -12.34 3.63
CA ASN A 132 5.34 -12.17 2.38
C ASN A 132 5.64 -13.51 1.68
N ARG A 133 6.20 -13.44 0.46
CA ARG A 133 6.65 -14.59 -0.37
C ARG A 133 7.55 -15.61 0.32
N PHE A 134 8.23 -15.24 1.40
CA PHE A 134 9.10 -16.15 2.16
C PHE A 134 8.36 -16.85 3.30
N GLY A 135 7.06 -16.62 3.45
CA GLY A 135 6.26 -17.18 4.55
C GLY A 135 6.45 -16.43 5.87
N ASN A 136 7.13 -15.28 5.86
CA ASN A 136 7.35 -14.45 7.04
C ASN A 136 6.27 -13.38 7.14
N ASN A 137 5.81 -13.13 8.36
CA ASN A 137 4.83 -12.08 8.62
C ASN A 137 5.52 -10.70 8.64
N CYS A 138 5.03 -9.76 7.84
CA CYS A 138 5.60 -8.42 7.74
C CYS A 138 5.58 -7.73 9.12
N PHE A 139 4.40 -7.71 9.76
CA PHE A 139 4.26 -7.13 11.09
C PHE A 139 5.15 -7.81 12.15
N GLY A 140 5.32 -9.12 12.10
CA GLY A 140 6.14 -9.90 13.04
C GLY A 140 7.62 -9.56 12.98
N CYS A 141 8.13 -9.10 11.83
CA CYS A 141 9.47 -8.53 11.74
C CYS A 141 9.49 -7.08 12.24
N HIS A 142 8.51 -6.28 11.80
CA HIS A 142 8.44 -4.84 12.07
C HIS A 142 8.15 -4.46 13.52
N ILE A 143 7.41 -5.30 14.27
CA ILE A 143 7.10 -5.08 15.69
C ILE A 143 8.34 -5.17 16.61
N GLN A 144 9.44 -5.72 16.11
CA GLN A 144 10.70 -5.83 16.86
C GLN A 144 11.47 -4.51 16.92
N ALA A 145 11.11 -3.53 16.07
CA ALA A 145 11.70 -2.20 16.12
C ALA A 145 11.49 -1.59 17.51
N LYS A 146 12.53 -0.95 18.05
CA LYS A 146 12.37 -0.20 19.31
C LYS A 146 11.28 0.87 19.13
N PRO A 147 10.50 1.17 20.18
CA PRO A 147 9.29 1.99 20.05
C PRO A 147 9.49 3.36 19.39
N GLU A 148 10.66 3.97 19.54
CA GLU A 148 11.01 5.26 18.94
C GLU A 148 11.09 5.24 17.41
N TRP A 149 11.24 4.07 16.79
CA TRP A 149 11.40 3.92 15.33
C TRP A 149 10.09 3.62 14.59
N ASP A 150 8.95 3.60 15.30
CA ASP A 150 7.61 3.55 14.69
C ASP A 150 7.46 2.43 13.64
N LEU A 151 7.89 1.22 14.03
CA LEU A 151 7.91 0.01 13.20
C LEU A 151 8.87 0.03 11.99
N ILE A 152 9.73 1.04 11.83
CA ILE A 152 10.74 1.04 10.77
C ILE A 152 12.00 0.26 11.20
N CYS A 153 12.26 -0.85 10.51
CA CYS A 153 13.35 -1.79 10.82
C CYS A 153 14.64 -1.51 10.04
N GLU A 154 15.36 -0.45 10.41
CA GLU A 154 16.71 -0.19 9.89
C GLU A 154 17.78 -0.84 10.78
N THR A 155 19.02 -0.89 10.28
CA THR A 155 20.20 -1.28 11.07
C THR A 155 20.28 -0.49 12.38
N GLY A 156 20.36 -1.19 13.51
CA GLY A 156 20.44 -0.59 14.85
C GLY A 156 19.08 -0.26 15.49
N HIS A 157 17.97 -0.43 14.76
CA HIS A 157 16.62 -0.18 15.29
C HIS A 157 16.07 -1.34 16.13
N GLY A 158 16.82 -2.44 16.27
CA GLY A 158 16.46 -3.57 17.14
C GLY A 158 15.85 -4.77 16.42
N CYS A 159 15.59 -4.66 15.12
CA CYS A 159 15.04 -5.76 14.32
C CYS A 159 16.11 -6.76 13.88
N GLU A 160 15.66 -7.98 13.57
CA GLU A 160 16.48 -9.00 12.92
C GLU A 160 16.93 -8.55 11.52
N THR A 161 18.13 -9.00 11.11
CA THR A 161 18.64 -8.74 9.77
C THR A 161 17.86 -9.51 8.72
N ILE A 162 17.47 -8.84 7.65
CA ILE A 162 16.83 -9.49 6.50
C ILE A 162 17.81 -10.40 5.74
N PRO A 163 17.34 -11.47 5.08
CA PRO A 163 18.18 -12.49 4.44
C PRO A 163 18.73 -12.06 3.05
N ILE A 164 18.98 -10.75 2.88
CA ILE A 164 19.60 -10.15 1.68
C ILE A 164 20.59 -9.08 2.11
N THR A 165 21.68 -8.92 1.37
CA THR A 165 22.73 -7.95 1.71
C THR A 165 22.38 -6.55 1.21
N ALA A 166 23.06 -5.52 1.74
CA ALA A 166 22.87 -4.14 1.31
C ALA A 166 23.17 -3.95 -0.18
N GLU A 167 24.16 -4.66 -0.72
CA GLU A 167 24.52 -4.62 -2.15
C GLU A 167 23.41 -5.22 -3.01
N VAL A 168 22.78 -6.30 -2.55
CA VAL A 168 21.63 -6.90 -3.24
C VAL A 168 20.43 -5.98 -3.19
N ILE A 169 20.20 -5.30 -2.06
CA ILE A 169 19.13 -4.30 -1.92
C ILE A 169 19.35 -3.13 -2.88
N ASP A 170 20.55 -2.56 -2.91
CA ASP A 170 20.87 -1.46 -3.82
C ASP A 170 20.70 -1.91 -5.29
N LEU A 171 21.17 -3.12 -5.63
CA LEU A 171 21.01 -3.70 -6.95
C LEU A 171 19.53 -3.80 -7.36
N ILE A 172 18.66 -4.38 -6.53
CA ILE A 172 17.24 -4.51 -6.88
C ILE A 172 16.50 -3.17 -6.92
N GLN A 173 16.94 -2.17 -6.16
CA GLN A 173 16.40 -0.81 -6.23
C GLN A 173 16.79 -0.13 -7.55
N ARG A 174 18.05 -0.29 -7.97
CA ARG A 174 18.58 0.25 -9.25
C ARG A 174 17.96 -0.40 -10.47
N THR A 175 17.47 -1.63 -10.34
CA THR A 175 16.89 -2.42 -11.43
C THR A 175 15.40 -2.67 -11.23
N ASP A 176 14.69 -1.79 -10.52
CA ASP A 176 13.24 -1.88 -10.43
C ASP A 176 12.65 -1.83 -11.85
N PRO A 177 11.90 -2.86 -12.28
CA PRO A 177 11.44 -2.96 -13.67
C PRO A 177 10.48 -1.83 -14.06
N ARG A 178 9.88 -1.15 -13.08
CA ARG A 178 8.97 -0.01 -13.30
C ARG A 178 9.70 1.30 -13.62
N CYS A 179 11.01 1.35 -13.40
CA CYS A 179 11.81 2.54 -13.61
C CYS A 179 12.39 2.59 -15.03
N ASP A 180 12.39 3.79 -15.61
CA ASP A 180 13.14 4.09 -16.83
C ASP A 180 14.65 4.17 -16.53
N ASP A 181 15.47 4.08 -17.57
CA ASP A 181 16.93 4.25 -17.49
C ASP A 181 17.59 3.37 -16.41
N ASN A 182 17.21 2.10 -16.35
CA ASN A 182 17.89 1.13 -15.51
C ASN A 182 19.33 0.90 -16.00
N ASP A 183 20.27 0.84 -15.05
CA ASP A 183 21.69 0.70 -15.35
C ASP A 183 22.01 -0.65 -16.01
N ASP A 184 23.01 -0.63 -16.91
CA ASP A 184 23.60 -1.86 -17.45
C ASP A 184 24.25 -2.65 -16.31
N LEU A 185 23.95 -3.95 -16.27
CA LEU A 185 24.45 -4.84 -15.24
C LEU A 185 25.73 -5.55 -15.65
N SER A 186 26.65 -5.65 -14.70
CA SER A 186 27.77 -6.58 -14.82
C SER A 186 27.29 -8.03 -14.81
N THR A 187 28.11 -8.94 -15.35
CA THR A 187 27.83 -10.38 -15.28
C THR A 187 27.59 -10.87 -13.84
N GLY A 188 28.33 -10.31 -12.87
CA GLY A 188 28.16 -10.64 -11.45
C GLY A 188 26.78 -10.23 -10.91
N GLU A 189 26.35 -9.00 -11.20
CA GLU A 189 25.03 -8.49 -10.79
C GLU A 189 23.89 -9.30 -11.43
N TYR A 190 24.02 -9.67 -12.71
CA TYR A 190 23.04 -10.57 -13.36
C TYR A 190 22.89 -11.90 -12.61
N PHE A 191 24.00 -12.50 -12.18
CA PHE A 191 23.95 -13.76 -11.42
C PHE A 191 23.29 -13.59 -10.05
N GLU A 192 23.52 -12.48 -9.35
CA GLU A 192 22.87 -12.22 -8.06
C GLU A 192 21.37 -11.98 -8.21
N LEU A 193 20.94 -11.21 -9.21
CA LEU A 193 19.52 -11.05 -9.51
C LEU A 193 18.85 -12.38 -9.89
N LEU A 194 19.53 -13.21 -10.68
CA LEU A 194 19.01 -14.53 -11.06
C LEU A 194 18.86 -15.44 -9.83
N LYS A 195 19.87 -15.50 -8.96
CA LYS A 195 19.80 -16.26 -7.70
C LYS A 195 18.63 -15.79 -6.84
N LEU A 196 18.44 -14.47 -6.71
CA LEU A 196 17.35 -13.90 -5.94
C LEU A 196 15.99 -14.27 -6.54
N LYS A 197 15.82 -14.10 -7.86
CA LYS A 197 14.58 -14.46 -8.57
C LYS A 197 14.25 -15.94 -8.38
N ILE A 198 15.23 -16.83 -8.48
CA ILE A 198 15.05 -18.27 -8.23
C ILE A 198 14.60 -18.52 -6.77
N LYS A 199 15.26 -17.91 -5.78
CA LYS A 199 14.87 -18.04 -4.36
C LYS A 199 13.45 -17.56 -4.12
N VAL A 200 13.06 -16.43 -4.71
CA VAL A 200 11.70 -15.90 -4.65
C VAL A 200 10.71 -16.89 -5.27
N SER A 201 10.95 -17.36 -6.51
CA SER A 201 10.04 -18.30 -7.19
C SER A 201 9.88 -19.62 -6.42
N ILE A 202 10.95 -20.15 -5.83
CA ILE A 202 10.90 -21.34 -4.99
C ILE A 202 10.10 -21.05 -3.70
N GLY A 203 10.34 -19.91 -3.06
CA GLY A 203 9.59 -19.46 -1.87
C GLY A 203 8.10 -19.32 -2.15
N THR A 204 7.72 -18.66 -3.25
CA THR A 204 6.33 -18.55 -3.72
C THR A 204 5.72 -19.92 -3.95
N SER A 205 6.43 -20.84 -4.60
CA SER A 205 5.94 -22.20 -4.87
C SER A 205 5.68 -22.99 -3.58
N ILE A 206 6.57 -22.90 -2.60
CA ILE A 206 6.40 -23.55 -1.28
C ILE A 206 5.27 -22.88 -0.49
N GLY A 207 5.17 -21.56 -0.53
CA GLY A 207 4.10 -20.79 0.12
C GLY A 207 2.71 -21.14 -0.45
N THR A 208 2.60 -21.33 -1.76
CA THR A 208 1.38 -21.82 -2.40
C THR A 208 1.04 -23.23 -1.95
N VAL A 209 2.00 -24.15 -1.81
CA VAL A 209 1.73 -25.51 -1.32
C VAL A 209 1.28 -25.52 0.14
N LYS A 210 1.85 -24.65 0.99
CA LYS A 210 1.48 -24.53 2.42
C LYS A 210 0.13 -23.84 2.64
N GLY A 211 -0.38 -23.08 1.67
CA GLY A 211 -1.72 -22.50 1.70
C GLY A 211 -2.86 -23.48 1.34
N TRP A 212 -2.52 -24.70 0.90
CA TRP A 212 -3.46 -25.77 0.54
C TRP A 212 -3.46 -26.95 1.54
N LEU A 213 -2.66 -26.87 2.60
CA LEU A 213 -2.62 -27.82 3.73
C LEU A 213 -3.08 -27.11 5.01
#